data_AF-A0A550CBW2-F1
#
_entry.id   AF-A0A550CBW2-F1
#
_cell.length_a   1.000
_cell.length_b   1.000
_cell.length_c   1.000
_cell.angle_alpha   90.00
_cell.angle_beta   90.00
_cell.angle_gamma   90.00
#
_symmetry.space_group_name_H-M   'P 1'
#
loop_
_entity.id
_entity.type
_entity.pdbx_description
1 polymer ?
#
loop_
_entity_poly.entity_id
_entity_poly.type
_entity_poly.pdbx_seq_one_letter_code
_entity_poly.pdbx_strand_id
1 'polypeptide(L)'
;MATATELDLENIDNTLANIRTAKRVSDFHSHRRFDPNSSTNFHAGPSNGERDPAIVAKDLESHMSYLHKLKYVYLERRAEDKYTKTIVSTSDETGTVNEEENQRLQLENEEKKARLRADKARMKEVYAAMRDASPAFQTGYERLQEQARRMRQLKENILNKQLELLRLQQTNPPPRFTEASATAKLDAQAEEMQNLNDELEYESRETEGLKERAKGCVADIERLRTERVQLETQVKQMNPEGIDELTIARQHQIFTAKLEMHQRMWHLRECTAVSENELRLLYDCFRAAQPVRLVISLVFVPAQQRLASVDVAVIRLTLDGSEAEELEVDFGDNLGAKIDVNDVRAALNIIFSHVQLAGE
;
A
#
# COMPACT_ATOMS: atom_id res chain seq x y z
N MET A 1 -48.03 62.42 -31.70
CA MET A 1 -48.93 61.72 -30.76
C MET A 1 -48.77 60.23 -31.05
N ALA A 2 -48.24 59.36 -30.22
CA ALA A 2 -47.91 59.38 -28.79
C ALA A 2 -46.62 58.57 -28.55
N THR A 3 -45.71 59.10 -27.74
CA THR A 3 -44.52 58.39 -27.22
C THR A 3 -44.64 58.39 -25.70
N ALA A 4 -45.29 57.37 -25.16
CA ALA A 4 -45.34 57.11 -23.72
C ALA A 4 -45.92 55.71 -23.51
N THR A 5 -45.07 54.70 -23.38
CA THR A 5 -45.28 53.44 -22.60
C THR A 5 -44.11 52.46 -22.80
N GLU A 6 -42.87 52.93 -22.69
CA GLU A 6 -41.74 52.04 -22.38
C GLU A 6 -41.29 52.42 -20.97
N LEU A 7 -42.21 52.17 -20.02
CA LEU A 7 -41.96 52.29 -18.60
C LEU A 7 -41.00 51.15 -18.24
N ASP A 8 -39.73 51.50 -18.14
CA ASP A 8 -38.58 50.73 -17.63
C ASP A 8 -38.98 49.49 -16.82
N LEU A 9 -39.16 48.36 -17.52
CA LEU A 9 -39.39 47.05 -16.90
C LEU A 9 -38.22 46.68 -15.98
N GLU A 10 -37.01 47.14 -16.32
CA GLU A 10 -35.80 46.95 -15.53
C GLU A 10 -35.85 47.76 -14.21
N ASN A 11 -36.45 48.96 -14.20
CA ASN A 11 -36.70 49.70 -12.96
C ASN A 11 -37.80 49.05 -12.11
N ILE A 12 -38.80 48.42 -12.74
CA ILE A 12 -39.84 47.66 -12.03
C ILE A 12 -39.26 46.39 -11.41
N ASP A 13 -38.38 45.67 -12.11
CA ASP A 13 -37.73 44.47 -11.58
C ASP A 13 -36.71 44.79 -10.48
N ASN A 14 -35.96 45.89 -10.63
CA ASN A 14 -35.05 46.37 -9.59
C ASN A 14 -35.82 46.84 -8.34
N THR A 15 -36.96 47.53 -8.52
CA THR A 15 -37.81 47.94 -7.38
C THR A 15 -38.48 46.73 -6.70
N LEU A 16 -38.92 45.72 -7.45
CA LEU A 16 -39.44 44.47 -6.89
C LEU A 16 -38.36 43.66 -6.17
N ALA A 17 -37.13 43.60 -6.70
CA ALA A 17 -35.98 43.00 -6.03
C ALA A 17 -35.66 43.72 -4.72
N ASN A 18 -35.67 45.05 -4.73
CA ASN A 18 -35.44 45.89 -3.55
C ASN A 18 -36.56 45.77 -2.50
N ILE A 19 -37.82 45.63 -2.91
CA ILE A 19 -38.94 45.39 -2.00
C ILE A 19 -38.84 43.97 -1.41
N ARG A 20 -38.44 42.97 -2.19
CA ARG A 20 -38.23 41.59 -1.70
C ARG A 20 -37.06 41.50 -0.73
N THR A 21 -35.96 42.21 -0.97
CA THR A 21 -34.85 42.29 -0.01
C THR A 21 -35.25 43.06 1.25
N ALA A 22 -35.95 44.19 1.12
CA ALA A 22 -36.45 44.94 2.28
C ALA A 22 -37.45 44.13 3.13
N LYS A 23 -38.35 43.39 2.48
CA LYS A 23 -39.31 42.50 3.17
C LYS A 23 -38.60 41.35 3.88
N ARG A 24 -37.57 40.76 3.25
CA ARG A 24 -36.73 39.73 3.88
C ARG A 24 -35.82 40.26 4.98
N VAL A 25 -35.37 41.51 4.91
CA VAL A 25 -34.70 42.20 6.01
C VAL A 25 -35.70 42.46 7.14
N SER A 26 -36.95 42.83 6.85
CA SER A 26 -38.03 42.87 7.84
C SER A 26 -38.27 41.50 8.48
N ASP A 27 -38.31 40.43 7.69
CA ASP A 27 -38.48 39.06 8.18
C ASP A 27 -37.26 38.59 8.99
N PHE A 28 -36.06 39.06 8.63
CA PHE A 28 -34.81 38.90 9.38
C PHE A 28 -34.86 39.60 10.75
N HIS A 29 -35.47 40.79 10.82
CA HIS A 29 -35.75 41.48 12.07
C HIS A 29 -36.95 40.85 12.83
N SER A 30 -37.82 40.11 12.15
CA SER A 30 -38.94 39.38 12.76
C SER A 30 -38.49 38.07 13.41
N HIS A 31 -37.46 37.40 12.89
CA HIS A 31 -36.75 36.32 13.60
C HIS A 31 -35.89 36.83 14.76
N ARG A 32 -35.73 38.16 14.87
CA ARG A 32 -35.23 38.84 16.07
C ARG A 32 -36.33 39.12 17.09
N ARG A 33 -37.59 38.75 16.82
CA ARG A 33 -38.64 38.72 17.85
C ARG A 33 -38.40 37.51 18.74
N PHE A 34 -37.56 37.77 19.73
CA PHE A 34 -37.74 37.28 21.09
C PHE A 34 -39.15 36.80 21.34
N ASP A 35 -39.28 35.52 21.65
CA ASP A 35 -40.48 34.94 22.21
C ASP A 35 -40.76 35.69 23.53
N PRO A 36 -41.83 36.50 23.65
CA PRO A 36 -42.06 37.31 24.85
C PRO A 36 -42.45 36.45 26.08
N ASN A 37 -42.62 35.13 25.89
CA ASN A 37 -42.84 34.16 26.96
C ASN A 37 -41.62 33.29 27.27
N SER A 38 -40.50 33.44 26.56
CA SER A 38 -39.22 32.85 26.96
C SER A 38 -38.56 33.80 27.95
N SER A 39 -38.81 33.58 29.24
CA SER A 39 -38.20 34.30 30.35
C SER A 39 -36.68 34.08 30.41
N THR A 40 -35.96 34.82 29.57
CA THR A 40 -34.54 35.15 29.75
C THR A 40 -34.37 36.64 29.50
N ASN A 41 -34.57 37.41 30.57
CA ASN A 41 -34.36 38.85 30.62
C ASN A 41 -32.95 39.20 30.12
N PHE A 42 -32.86 39.90 28.99
CA PHE A 42 -31.64 40.61 28.61
C PHE A 42 -31.52 41.84 29.51
N HIS A 43 -30.73 41.73 30.58
CA HIS A 43 -30.35 42.88 31.39
C HIS A 43 -29.29 43.68 30.65
N ALA A 44 -29.71 44.81 30.06
CA ALA A 44 -28.80 45.87 29.66
C ALA A 44 -28.36 46.63 30.93
N GLY A 45 -27.21 46.25 31.49
CA GLY A 45 -26.57 46.86 32.67
C GLY A 45 -25.08 46.48 32.72
N PRO A 46 -24.23 47.26 33.41
CA PRO A 46 -22.96 47.74 32.88
C PRO A 46 -21.77 46.77 33.01
N SER A 47 -20.71 47.15 32.27
CA SER A 47 -19.33 46.66 32.24
C SER A 47 -18.79 45.86 33.44
N ASN A 48 -18.02 44.82 33.09
CA ASN A 48 -16.96 44.18 33.88
C ASN A 48 -17.40 43.31 35.07
N GLY A 49 -17.62 42.02 34.81
CA GLY A 49 -17.72 40.97 35.81
C GLY A 49 -18.21 39.66 35.20
N GLU A 50 -17.31 38.67 35.13
CA GLU A 50 -17.55 37.24 34.88
C GLU A 50 -18.89 36.86 34.20
N ARG A 51 -18.91 36.87 32.86
CA ARG A 51 -19.93 36.10 32.13
C ARG A 51 -19.60 34.63 32.30
N ASP A 52 -20.58 33.86 32.80
CA ASP A 52 -20.47 32.42 32.93
C ASP A 52 -20.07 31.80 31.57
N PRO A 53 -18.92 31.10 31.48
CA PRO A 53 -18.42 30.56 30.21
C PRO A 53 -19.43 29.64 29.52
N ALA A 54 -20.35 29.02 30.27
CA ALA A 54 -21.42 28.20 29.72
C ALA A 54 -22.41 29.01 28.88
N ILE A 55 -22.74 30.24 29.28
CA ILE A 55 -23.67 31.11 28.55
C ILE A 55 -22.99 31.62 27.27
N VAL A 56 -21.72 32.02 27.36
CA VAL A 56 -20.92 32.44 26.20
C VAL A 56 -20.75 31.30 25.21
N ALA A 57 -20.54 30.07 25.68
CA ALA A 57 -20.46 28.89 24.83
C ALA A 57 -21.77 28.62 24.09
N LYS A 58 -22.92 28.74 24.76
CA LYS A 58 -24.24 28.58 24.15
C LYS A 58 -24.53 29.67 23.11
N ASP A 59 -24.18 30.91 23.40
CA ASP A 59 -24.30 32.02 22.45
C ASP A 59 -23.40 31.78 21.23
N LEU A 60 -22.15 31.35 21.43
CA LEU A 60 -21.24 30.99 20.34
C LEU A 60 -21.79 29.83 19.49
N GLU A 61 -22.32 28.78 20.11
CA GLU A 61 -22.92 27.64 19.41
C GLU A 61 -24.13 28.08 18.56
N SER A 62 -24.96 28.99 19.09
CA SER A 62 -26.08 29.58 18.35
C SER A 62 -25.60 30.40 17.14
N HIS A 63 -24.52 31.17 17.30
CA HIS A 63 -23.93 31.98 16.23
C HIS A 63 -23.26 31.11 15.16
N MET A 64 -22.56 30.04 15.56
CA MET A 64 -21.97 29.07 14.63
C MET A 64 -23.04 28.34 13.81
N SER A 65 -24.11 27.90 14.47
CA SER A 65 -25.25 27.26 13.80
C SER A 65 -25.91 28.19 12.78
N TYR A 66 -26.06 29.48 13.12
CA TYR A 66 -26.57 30.49 12.22
C TYR A 66 -25.63 30.74 11.01
N LEU A 67 -24.32 30.84 11.22
CA LEU A 67 -23.34 30.99 10.14
C LEU A 67 -23.32 29.77 9.20
N HIS A 68 -23.46 28.56 9.74
CA HIS A 68 -23.60 27.36 8.93
C HIS A 68 -24.84 27.43 8.04
N LYS A 69 -26.00 27.82 8.60
CA LYS A 69 -27.23 28.00 7.82
C LYS A 69 -27.07 29.05 6.72
N LEU A 70 -26.40 30.16 7.02
CA LEU A 70 -26.13 31.21 6.03
C LEU A 70 -25.24 30.70 4.88
N LYS A 71 -24.20 29.92 5.20
CA LYS A 71 -23.31 29.29 4.23
C LYS A 71 -24.07 28.33 3.31
N TYR A 72 -24.96 27.50 3.86
CA TYR A 72 -25.78 26.59 3.06
C TYR A 72 -26.67 27.34 2.07
N VAL A 73 -27.38 28.37 2.51
CA VAL A 73 -28.25 29.20 1.64
C VAL A 73 -27.43 29.90 0.56
N TYR A 74 -26.22 30.36 0.87
CA TYR A 74 -25.34 30.97 -0.13
C TYR A 74 -24.88 29.96 -1.19
N LEU A 75 -24.46 28.76 -0.77
CA LEU A 75 -24.02 27.71 -1.70
C LEU A 75 -25.17 27.22 -2.59
N GLU A 76 -26.37 27.09 -2.03
CA GLU A 76 -27.58 26.74 -2.76
C GLU A 76 -27.87 27.77 -3.85
N ARG A 77 -27.91 29.06 -3.51
CA ARG A 77 -28.11 30.13 -4.51
C ARG A 77 -27.00 30.18 -5.55
N ARG A 78 -25.76 29.96 -5.15
CA ARG A 78 -24.63 29.91 -6.09
C ARG A 78 -24.76 28.73 -7.05
N ALA A 79 -25.27 27.59 -6.58
CA ALA A 79 -25.55 26.44 -7.43
C ALA A 79 -26.71 26.75 -8.38
N GLU A 80 -27.82 27.29 -7.89
CA GLU A 80 -28.97 27.72 -8.70
C GLU A 80 -28.58 28.73 -9.78
N ASP A 81 -27.77 29.73 -9.44
CA ASP A 81 -27.28 30.75 -10.38
C ASP A 81 -26.36 30.12 -11.42
N LYS A 82 -25.48 29.19 -11.01
CA LYS A 82 -24.65 28.42 -11.94
C LYS A 82 -25.51 27.56 -12.88
N TYR A 83 -26.52 26.86 -12.38
CA TYR A 83 -27.44 26.08 -13.21
C TYR A 83 -28.24 26.97 -14.16
N THR A 84 -28.78 28.08 -13.67
CA THR A 84 -29.55 29.02 -14.49
C THR A 84 -28.66 29.59 -15.58
N LYS A 85 -27.43 29.99 -15.27
CA LYS A 85 -26.46 30.44 -16.27
C LYS A 85 -26.11 29.34 -17.27
N THR A 86 -25.88 28.11 -16.82
CA THR A 86 -25.57 26.98 -17.70
C THR A 86 -26.76 26.47 -18.51
N ILE A 87 -28.00 26.78 -18.15
CA ILE A 87 -29.21 26.33 -18.89
C ILE A 87 -29.82 27.46 -19.73
N VAL A 88 -29.81 28.69 -19.22
CA VAL A 88 -30.43 29.87 -19.85
C VAL A 88 -29.45 30.57 -20.79
N SER A 89 -28.15 30.63 -20.45
CA SER A 89 -27.13 31.19 -21.37
C SER A 89 -26.71 30.21 -22.47
N THR A 90 -27.20 28.97 -22.45
CA THR A 90 -26.97 27.95 -23.48
C THR A 90 -28.04 27.92 -24.58
N SER A 91 -28.85 28.97 -24.71
CA SER A 91 -29.86 29.02 -25.79
C SER A 91 -29.24 29.21 -27.18
N ASP A 92 -28.03 29.80 -27.27
CA ASP A 92 -27.33 30.05 -28.54
C ASP A 92 -25.93 29.42 -28.62
N GLU A 93 -25.43 28.80 -27.53
CA GLU A 93 -24.01 28.37 -27.42
C GLU A 93 -23.84 26.94 -26.87
N THR A 94 -24.87 26.07 -26.97
CA THR A 94 -24.60 24.62 -27.00
C THR A 94 -24.23 24.25 -28.42
N GLY A 95 -22.94 24.15 -28.67
CA GLY A 95 -22.41 23.65 -29.94
C GLY A 95 -23.19 22.42 -30.36
N THR A 96 -23.89 22.53 -31.49
CA THR A 96 -24.36 21.38 -32.25
C THR A 96 -23.22 20.39 -32.29
N VAL A 97 -23.42 19.18 -31.77
CA VAL A 97 -22.45 18.09 -31.82
C VAL A 97 -21.94 18.01 -33.25
N ASN A 98 -20.72 18.51 -33.49
CA ASN A 98 -20.22 18.70 -34.83
C ASN A 98 -19.93 17.30 -35.38
N GLU A 99 -20.60 16.89 -36.45
CA GLU A 99 -20.47 15.53 -37.01
C GLU A 99 -19.01 15.20 -37.33
N GLU A 100 -18.23 16.21 -37.71
CA GLU A 100 -16.78 16.12 -37.94
C GLU A 100 -15.99 15.78 -36.66
N GLU A 101 -16.36 16.35 -35.52
CA GLU A 101 -15.71 16.06 -34.23
C GLU A 101 -16.02 14.63 -33.75
N ASN A 102 -17.26 14.19 -33.96
CA ASN A 102 -17.63 12.79 -33.70
C ASN A 102 -16.86 11.80 -34.57
N GLN A 103 -16.66 12.10 -35.85
CA GLN A 103 -15.85 11.26 -36.75
C GLN A 103 -14.39 11.21 -36.30
N ARG A 104 -13.80 12.35 -35.92
CA ARG A 104 -12.44 12.41 -35.36
C ARG A 104 -12.30 11.56 -34.10
N LEU A 105 -13.24 11.69 -33.17
CA LEU A 105 -13.24 10.90 -31.93
C LEU A 105 -13.43 9.40 -32.19
N GLN A 106 -14.18 9.01 -33.22
CA GLN A 106 -14.30 7.61 -33.63
C GLN A 106 -12.97 7.05 -34.12
N LEU A 107 -12.26 7.77 -34.99
CA LEU A 107 -10.93 7.37 -35.47
C LEU A 107 -9.92 7.24 -34.33
N GLU A 108 -9.86 8.23 -33.42
CA GLU A 108 -8.98 8.16 -32.26
C GLU A 108 -9.31 6.97 -31.34
N ASN A 109 -10.60 6.68 -31.15
CA ASN A 109 -11.03 5.55 -30.34
C ASN A 109 -10.68 4.22 -31.01
N GLU A 110 -10.76 4.12 -32.34
CA GLU A 110 -10.34 2.95 -33.10
C GLU A 110 -8.83 2.74 -33.00
N GLU A 111 -8.02 3.79 -33.13
CA GLU A 111 -6.57 3.74 -32.93
C GLU A 111 -6.21 3.30 -31.51
N LYS A 112 -6.83 3.90 -30.49
CA LYS A 112 -6.62 3.53 -29.08
C LYS A 112 -7.02 2.08 -28.82
N LYS A 113 -8.13 1.62 -29.39
CA LYS A 113 -8.56 0.21 -29.30
C LYS A 113 -7.58 -0.72 -30.01
N ALA A 114 -7.03 -0.34 -31.17
CA ALA A 114 -6.04 -1.11 -31.89
C ALA A 114 -4.73 -1.25 -31.08
N ARG A 115 -4.23 -0.14 -30.52
CA ARG A 115 -3.06 -0.13 -29.62
C ARG A 115 -3.28 -1.02 -28.40
N LEU A 116 -4.42 -0.86 -27.72
CA LEU A 116 -4.75 -1.68 -26.55
C LEU A 116 -4.84 -3.18 -26.88
N ARG A 117 -5.35 -3.55 -28.07
CA ARG A 117 -5.37 -4.94 -28.52
C ARG A 117 -3.95 -5.48 -28.76
N ALA A 118 -3.08 -4.69 -29.40
CA ALA A 118 -1.68 -5.05 -29.61
C ALA A 118 -0.93 -5.24 -28.28
N ASP A 119 -1.11 -4.32 -27.34
CA ASP A 119 -0.49 -4.41 -26.01
C ASP A 119 -1.01 -5.60 -25.20
N LYS A 120 -2.32 -5.88 -25.26
CA LYS A 120 -2.91 -7.09 -24.65
C LYS A 120 -2.34 -8.37 -25.26
N ALA A 121 -2.11 -8.41 -26.57
CA ALA A 121 -1.50 -9.56 -27.23
C ALA A 121 -0.04 -9.75 -26.78
N ARG A 122 0.75 -8.67 -26.78
CA ARG A 122 2.13 -8.67 -26.29
C ARG A 122 2.23 -9.11 -24.83
N MET A 123 1.35 -8.61 -23.97
CA MET A 123 1.32 -8.99 -22.57
C MET A 123 1.03 -10.48 -22.41
N LYS A 124 0.06 -11.03 -23.15
CA LYS A 124 -0.24 -12.47 -23.14
C LYS A 124 0.95 -13.32 -23.59
N GLU A 125 1.69 -12.87 -24.61
CA GLU A 125 2.90 -13.55 -25.10
C GLU A 125 3.99 -13.58 -24.01
N VAL A 126 4.23 -12.45 -23.33
CA VAL A 126 5.20 -12.39 -22.22
C VAL A 126 4.77 -13.29 -21.06
N TYR A 127 3.48 -13.33 -20.70
CA TYR A 127 2.99 -14.23 -19.65
C TYR A 127 3.15 -15.71 -20.03
N ALA A 128 2.91 -16.07 -21.30
CA ALA A 128 3.15 -17.42 -21.78
C ALA A 128 4.64 -17.78 -21.69
N ALA A 129 5.52 -16.91 -22.19
CA ALA A 129 6.97 -17.11 -22.10
C ALA A 129 7.47 -17.23 -20.65
N MET A 130 6.92 -16.42 -19.73
CA MET A 130 7.26 -16.49 -18.30
C MET A 130 6.79 -17.82 -17.68
N ARG A 131 5.58 -18.28 -18.02
CA ARG A 131 5.04 -19.56 -17.56
C ARG A 131 5.89 -20.74 -18.07
N ASP A 132 6.37 -20.65 -19.30
CA ASP A 132 7.22 -21.68 -19.91
C ASP A 132 8.64 -21.67 -19.33
N ALA A 133 9.18 -20.50 -18.97
CA ALA A 133 10.51 -20.35 -18.37
C ALA A 133 10.56 -20.69 -16.87
N SER A 134 9.45 -20.52 -16.15
CA SER A 134 9.34 -20.78 -14.70
C SER A 134 9.85 -22.16 -14.26
N PRO A 135 9.47 -23.30 -14.89
CA PRO A 135 9.96 -24.62 -14.48
C PRO A 135 11.47 -24.82 -14.70
N ALA A 136 12.03 -24.23 -15.77
CA ALA A 136 13.47 -24.28 -16.01
C ALA A 136 14.24 -23.51 -14.92
N PHE A 137 13.71 -22.38 -14.46
CA PHE A 137 14.28 -21.62 -13.35
C PHE A 137 14.19 -22.39 -12.02
N GLN A 138 13.03 -23.00 -11.75
CA GLN A 138 12.82 -23.79 -10.53
C GLN A 138 13.80 -24.97 -10.44
N THR A 139 13.93 -25.75 -11.52
CA THR A 139 14.89 -26.87 -11.58
C THR A 139 16.35 -26.42 -11.45
N GLY A 140 16.69 -25.26 -12.03
CA GLY A 140 18.02 -24.65 -11.85
C GLY A 140 18.30 -24.24 -10.40
N TYR A 141 17.30 -23.66 -9.73
CA TYR A 141 17.39 -23.27 -8.32
C TYR A 141 17.54 -24.47 -7.38
N GLU A 142 16.77 -25.53 -7.60
CA GLU A 142 16.86 -26.79 -6.84
C GLU A 142 18.26 -27.41 -6.96
N ARG A 143 18.82 -27.47 -8.17
CA ARG A 143 20.20 -27.95 -8.40
C ARG A 143 21.24 -27.12 -7.67
N LEU A 144 21.11 -25.79 -7.70
CA LEU A 144 22.02 -24.89 -6.98
C LEU A 144 21.93 -25.11 -5.45
N GLN A 145 20.72 -25.33 -4.94
CA GLN A 145 20.49 -25.61 -3.53
C GLN A 145 21.13 -26.95 -3.11
N GLU A 146 21.01 -27.99 -3.94
CA GLU A 146 21.68 -29.27 -3.73
C GLU A 146 23.21 -29.13 -3.73
N GLN A 147 23.78 -28.42 -4.70
CA GLN A 147 25.21 -28.14 -4.77
C GLN A 147 25.69 -27.37 -3.53
N ALA A 148 24.95 -26.36 -3.09
CA ALA A 148 25.25 -25.61 -1.88
C ALA A 148 25.23 -26.50 -0.62
N ARG A 149 24.28 -27.43 -0.51
CA ARG A 149 24.24 -28.43 0.58
C ARG A 149 25.46 -29.35 0.53
N ARG A 150 25.82 -29.87 -0.65
CA ARG A 150 27.01 -30.72 -0.82
C ARG A 150 28.30 -30.00 -0.45
N MET A 151 28.46 -28.74 -0.89
CA MET A 151 29.62 -27.93 -0.51
C MET A 151 29.71 -27.72 1.01
N ARG A 152 28.58 -27.50 1.69
CA ARG A 152 28.56 -27.36 3.15
C ARG A 152 29.02 -28.64 3.85
N GLN A 153 28.48 -29.79 3.42
CA GLN A 153 28.90 -31.10 3.94
C GLN A 153 30.38 -31.37 3.69
N LEU A 154 30.90 -31.03 2.50
CA LEU A 154 32.31 -31.20 2.17
C LEU A 154 33.21 -30.34 3.07
N LYS A 155 32.83 -29.08 3.32
CA LYS A 155 33.56 -28.19 4.24
C LYS A 155 33.59 -28.73 5.66
N GLU A 156 32.47 -29.25 6.16
CA GLU A 156 32.41 -29.91 7.48
C GLU A 156 33.32 -31.15 7.53
N ASN A 157 33.32 -31.96 6.47
CA ASN A 157 34.20 -33.13 6.37
C ASN A 157 35.68 -32.75 6.35
N ILE A 158 36.07 -31.71 5.59
CA ILE A 158 37.45 -31.21 5.56
C ILE A 158 37.88 -30.73 6.94
N LEU A 159 37.05 -29.94 7.62
CA LEU A 159 37.35 -29.45 8.98
C LEU A 159 37.53 -30.62 9.96
N ASN A 160 36.64 -31.61 9.90
CA ASN A 160 36.73 -32.81 10.73
C ASN A 160 38.02 -33.60 10.45
N LYS A 161 38.42 -33.73 9.18
CA LYS A 161 39.67 -34.39 8.79
C LYS A 161 40.92 -33.62 9.21
N GLN A 162 40.89 -32.29 9.13
CA GLN A 162 41.97 -31.44 9.65
C GLN A 162 42.12 -31.58 11.17
N LEU A 163 41.00 -31.62 11.91
CA LEU A 163 41.02 -31.86 13.36
C LEU A 163 41.53 -33.27 13.69
N GLU A 164 41.15 -34.28 12.91
CA GLU A 164 41.65 -35.65 13.04
C GLU A 164 43.17 -35.71 12.82
N LEU A 165 43.68 -35.09 11.76
CA LEU A 165 45.11 -34.97 11.49
C LEU A 165 45.86 -34.29 12.63
N LEU A 166 45.32 -33.18 13.16
CA LEU A 166 45.93 -32.44 14.26
C LEU A 166 46.02 -33.31 15.53
N ARG A 167 44.96 -34.05 15.86
CA ARG A 167 44.97 -35.03 16.96
C ARG A 167 46.00 -36.13 16.72
N LEU A 168 46.09 -36.64 15.48
CA LEU A 168 47.03 -37.68 15.10
C LEU A 168 48.48 -37.21 15.25
N GLN A 169 48.78 -35.97 14.85
CA GLN A 169 50.08 -35.32 15.03
C GLN A 169 50.42 -35.07 16.51
N GLN A 170 49.44 -34.74 17.35
CA GLN A 170 49.64 -34.60 18.80
C GLN A 170 49.93 -35.95 19.48
N THR A 171 49.23 -37.01 19.07
CA THR A 171 49.42 -38.38 19.63
C THR A 171 50.66 -39.08 19.10
N ASN A 172 51.09 -38.75 17.88
CA ASN A 172 52.26 -39.31 17.23
C ASN A 172 53.21 -38.16 16.87
N PRO A 173 53.99 -37.66 17.86
CA PRO A 173 55.07 -36.73 17.55
C PRO A 173 55.97 -37.34 16.48
N PRO A 174 56.42 -36.54 15.51
CA PRO A 174 56.99 -37.06 14.27
C PRO A 174 58.13 -38.05 14.57
N PRO A 175 58.09 -39.26 14.00
CA PRO A 175 59.24 -40.15 14.07
C PRO A 175 60.42 -39.42 13.42
N ARG A 176 61.60 -39.53 14.03
CA ARG A 176 62.82 -38.98 13.45
C ARG A 176 63.03 -39.64 12.09
N PHE A 177 62.68 -38.94 11.02
CA PHE A 177 62.88 -39.40 9.66
C PHE A 177 64.39 -39.55 9.43
N THR A 178 64.79 -40.67 8.81
CA THR A 178 66.08 -40.74 8.15
C THR A 178 66.05 -39.74 6.98
N GLU A 179 67.17 -39.05 6.72
CA GLU A 179 67.24 -37.93 5.74
C GLU A 179 66.58 -38.26 4.39
N ALA A 180 66.75 -39.49 3.90
CA ALA A 180 66.17 -39.95 2.64
C ALA A 180 64.62 -40.00 2.63
N SER A 181 63.98 -40.26 3.77
CA SER A 181 62.53 -40.23 3.89
C SER A 181 61.99 -38.81 4.08
N ALA A 182 62.81 -37.90 4.60
CA ALA A 182 62.44 -36.50 4.76
C ALA A 182 62.47 -35.79 3.40
N THR A 183 63.50 -36.02 2.58
CA THR A 183 63.59 -35.47 1.22
C THR A 183 62.44 -35.93 0.33
N ALA A 184 62.12 -37.23 0.31
CA ALA A 184 61.00 -37.75 -0.48
C ALA A 184 59.64 -37.16 -0.07
N LYS A 185 59.43 -36.87 1.22
CA LYS A 185 58.22 -36.18 1.69
C LYS A 185 58.20 -34.70 1.34
N LEU A 186 59.36 -34.04 1.34
CA LEU A 186 59.50 -32.64 0.99
C LEU A 186 59.20 -32.44 -0.49
N ASP A 187 59.68 -33.34 -1.35
CA ASP A 187 59.37 -33.34 -2.79
C ASP A 187 57.88 -33.56 -3.04
N ALA A 188 57.25 -34.53 -2.37
CA ALA A 188 55.81 -34.77 -2.46
C ALA A 188 54.97 -33.57 -1.98
N GLN A 189 55.41 -32.90 -0.90
CA GLN A 189 54.76 -31.69 -0.40
C GLN A 189 54.97 -30.49 -1.32
N ALA A 190 56.11 -30.40 -2.00
CA ALA A 190 56.36 -29.36 -3.00
C ALA A 190 55.43 -29.53 -4.21
N GLU A 191 55.23 -30.76 -4.70
CA GLU A 191 54.24 -31.06 -5.75
C GLU A 191 52.82 -30.75 -5.29
N GLU A 192 52.44 -31.12 -4.06
CA GLU A 192 51.11 -30.81 -3.52
C GLU A 192 50.89 -29.31 -3.37
N MET A 193 51.87 -28.56 -2.88
CA MET A 193 51.80 -27.09 -2.82
C MET A 193 51.71 -26.47 -4.20
N GLN A 194 52.40 -27.01 -5.19
CA GLN A 194 52.31 -26.51 -6.56
C GLN A 194 50.92 -26.74 -7.15
N ASN A 195 50.36 -27.93 -6.98
CA ASN A 195 48.99 -28.24 -7.42
C ASN A 195 47.94 -27.36 -6.73
N LEU A 196 48.06 -27.15 -5.42
CA LEU A 196 47.15 -26.27 -4.67
C LEU A 196 47.31 -24.81 -5.09
N ASN A 197 48.52 -24.37 -5.43
CA ASN A 197 48.74 -23.01 -5.92
C ASN A 197 48.16 -22.82 -7.32
N ASP A 198 48.26 -23.82 -8.20
CA ASP A 198 47.61 -23.83 -9.51
C ASP A 198 46.08 -23.80 -9.40
N GLU A 199 45.50 -24.55 -8.46
CA GLU A 199 44.06 -24.53 -8.17
C GLU A 199 43.62 -23.17 -7.61
N LEU A 200 44.40 -22.57 -6.71
CA LEU A 200 44.14 -21.24 -6.17
C LEU A 200 44.21 -20.16 -7.26
N GLU A 201 45.20 -20.23 -8.16
CA GLU A 201 45.26 -19.33 -9.31
C GLU A 201 44.05 -19.48 -10.24
N TYR A 202 43.59 -20.72 -10.46
CA TYR A 202 42.39 -21.00 -11.25
C TYR A 202 41.14 -20.39 -10.61
N GLU A 203 40.90 -20.66 -9.33
CA GLU A 203 39.76 -20.07 -8.58
C GLU A 203 39.86 -18.54 -8.56
N SER A 204 41.05 -17.98 -8.34
CA SER A 204 41.27 -16.52 -8.35
C SER A 204 40.82 -15.92 -9.68
N ARG A 205 41.23 -16.51 -10.82
CA ARG A 205 40.79 -16.05 -12.15
C ARG A 205 39.27 -16.18 -12.34
N GLU A 206 38.64 -17.23 -11.83
CA GLU A 206 37.19 -17.38 -11.88
C GLU A 206 36.48 -16.28 -11.06
N THR A 207 36.96 -15.99 -9.86
CA THR A 207 36.39 -14.94 -9.00
C THR A 207 36.56 -13.54 -9.62
N GLU A 208 37.68 -13.28 -10.30
CA GLU A 208 37.89 -12.05 -11.05
C GLU A 208 36.89 -11.93 -12.22
N GLY A 209 36.69 -12.99 -12.99
CA GLY A 209 35.69 -13.02 -14.06
C GLY A 209 34.24 -12.85 -13.56
N LEU A 210 33.91 -13.40 -12.38
CA LEU A 210 32.63 -13.15 -11.71
C LEU A 210 32.49 -11.70 -11.26
N LYS A 211 33.55 -11.10 -10.71
CA LYS A 211 33.58 -9.71 -10.27
C LYS A 211 33.41 -8.75 -11.44
N GLU A 212 34.02 -9.03 -12.59
CA GLU A 212 33.83 -8.23 -13.81
C GLU A 212 32.39 -8.32 -14.33
N ARG A 213 31.80 -9.52 -14.39
CA ARG A 213 30.38 -9.69 -14.73
C ARG A 213 29.47 -8.93 -13.78
N ALA A 214 29.73 -9.01 -12.47
CA ALA A 214 28.97 -8.26 -11.47
C ALA A 214 29.08 -6.74 -11.66
N LYS A 215 30.29 -6.21 -11.95
CA LYS A 215 30.48 -4.80 -12.31
C LYS A 215 29.70 -4.41 -13.56
N GLY A 216 29.68 -5.27 -14.58
CA GLY A 216 28.85 -5.07 -15.79
C GLY A 216 27.37 -4.97 -15.46
N CYS A 217 26.83 -5.92 -14.69
CA CYS A 217 25.43 -5.88 -14.25
C CYS A 217 25.10 -4.61 -13.42
N VAL A 218 26.01 -4.18 -12.54
CA VAL A 218 25.82 -2.94 -11.76
C VAL A 218 25.80 -1.71 -12.68
N ALA A 219 26.68 -1.65 -13.68
CA ALA A 219 26.68 -0.57 -14.66
C ALA A 219 25.37 -0.55 -15.48
N ASP A 220 24.85 -1.72 -15.87
CA ASP A 220 23.58 -1.84 -16.58
C ASP A 220 22.39 -1.39 -15.70
N ILE A 221 22.39 -1.73 -14.41
CA ILE A 221 21.36 -1.25 -13.46
C ILE A 221 21.38 0.26 -13.35
N GLU A 222 22.57 0.88 -13.25
CA GLU A 222 22.68 2.34 -13.20
C GLU A 222 22.23 2.99 -14.52
N ARG A 223 22.55 2.40 -15.68
CA ARG A 223 22.04 2.85 -16.97
C ARG A 223 20.51 2.79 -17.04
N LEU A 224 19.91 1.69 -16.59
CA LEU A 224 18.46 1.53 -16.58
C LEU A 224 17.78 2.48 -15.57
N ARG A 225 18.45 2.80 -14.46
CA ARG A 225 17.98 3.82 -13.51
C ARG A 225 17.91 5.20 -14.14
N THR A 226 18.95 5.60 -14.88
CA THR A 226 18.95 6.91 -15.54
C THR A 226 17.92 6.97 -16.66
N GLU A 227 17.81 5.92 -17.47
CA GLU A 227 16.77 5.80 -18.52
C GLU A 227 15.36 5.87 -17.92
N ARG A 228 15.10 5.16 -16.82
CA ARG A 228 13.83 5.23 -16.09
C ARG A 228 13.51 6.66 -15.65
N VAL A 229 14.47 7.36 -15.03
CA VAL A 229 14.26 8.75 -14.60
C VAL A 229 13.95 9.65 -15.79
N GLN A 230 14.64 9.49 -16.91
CA GLN A 230 14.37 10.25 -18.13
C GLN A 230 12.97 9.98 -18.67
N LEU A 231 12.56 8.71 -18.79
CA LEU A 231 11.21 8.34 -19.21
C LEU A 231 10.14 8.88 -18.25
N GLU A 232 10.36 8.80 -16.93
CA GLU A 232 9.46 9.39 -15.94
C GLU A 232 9.33 10.91 -16.12
N THR A 233 10.42 11.63 -16.44
CA THR A 233 10.34 13.07 -16.74
C THR A 233 9.59 13.36 -18.04
N GLN A 234 9.80 12.56 -19.09
CA GLN A 234 9.06 12.70 -20.36
C GLN A 234 7.57 12.43 -20.19
N VAL A 235 7.19 11.39 -19.44
CA VAL A 235 5.79 11.07 -19.15
C VAL A 235 5.14 12.18 -18.32
N LYS A 236 5.84 12.76 -17.33
CA LYS A 236 5.36 13.92 -16.57
C LYS A 236 5.16 15.16 -17.45
N GLN A 237 6.02 15.38 -18.45
CA GLN A 237 5.89 16.48 -19.39
C GLN A 237 4.75 16.27 -20.40
N MET A 238 4.48 15.03 -20.81
CA MET A 238 3.41 14.71 -21.76
C MET A 238 2.00 14.71 -21.14
N ASN A 239 1.87 14.52 -19.83
CA ASN A 239 0.57 14.52 -19.13
C ASN A 239 0.61 15.37 -17.83
N PRO A 240 0.56 16.72 -17.92
CA PRO A 240 0.56 17.59 -16.74
C PRO A 240 -0.78 17.58 -15.97
N GLU A 241 -1.88 17.20 -16.62
CA GLU A 241 -3.23 17.17 -16.03
C GLU A 241 -3.71 15.74 -15.66
N GLY A 242 -2.91 14.71 -15.97
CA GLY A 242 -3.18 13.32 -15.62
C GLY A 242 -2.86 13.01 -14.16
N ILE A 243 -3.63 13.61 -13.24
CA ILE A 243 -3.66 13.19 -11.84
C ILE A 243 -4.25 11.77 -11.82
N ASP A 244 -3.38 10.76 -11.74
CA ASP A 244 -3.42 9.72 -10.70
C ASP A 244 -2.81 8.38 -11.13
N GLU A 245 -2.57 8.09 -12.40
CA GLU A 245 -2.18 6.72 -12.79
C GLU A 245 -0.76 6.33 -12.31
N LEU A 246 0.20 7.26 -12.39
CA LEU A 246 1.56 7.07 -11.85
C LEU A 246 1.59 7.08 -10.32
N THR A 247 0.74 7.89 -9.68
CA THR A 247 0.65 7.96 -8.23
C THR A 247 0.02 6.69 -7.68
N ILE A 248 -1.04 6.20 -8.30
CA ILE A 248 -1.70 4.92 -8.01
C ILE A 248 -0.72 3.78 -8.26
N ALA A 249 -0.01 3.74 -9.40
CA ALA A 249 0.98 2.70 -9.67
C ALA A 249 2.11 2.69 -8.62
N ARG A 250 2.57 3.87 -8.20
CA ARG A 250 3.57 4.01 -7.13
C ARG A 250 3.02 3.55 -5.78
N GLN A 251 1.81 3.95 -5.43
CA GLN A 251 1.14 3.53 -4.19
C GLN A 251 0.95 2.01 -4.19
N HIS A 252 0.45 1.44 -5.29
CA HIS A 252 0.31 0.01 -5.48
C HIS A 252 1.65 -0.69 -5.28
N GLN A 253 2.72 -0.25 -5.95
CA GLN A 253 4.06 -0.83 -5.78
C GLN A 253 4.54 -0.78 -4.32
N ILE A 254 4.33 0.34 -3.63
CA ILE A 254 4.68 0.48 -2.21
C ILE A 254 3.86 -0.49 -1.34
N PHE A 255 2.56 -0.61 -1.59
CA PHE A 255 1.70 -1.53 -0.84
C PHE A 255 2.03 -2.99 -1.12
N THR A 256 2.33 -3.35 -2.37
CA THR A 256 2.82 -4.70 -2.74
C THR A 256 4.12 -5.02 -2.02
N ALA A 257 5.10 -4.10 -2.02
CA ALA A 257 6.37 -4.31 -1.32
C ALA A 257 6.18 -4.45 0.21
N LYS A 258 5.28 -3.66 0.80
CA LYS A 258 4.92 -3.79 2.22
C LYS A 258 4.25 -5.13 2.52
N LEU A 259 3.36 -5.59 1.63
CA LEU A 259 2.68 -6.88 1.75
C LEU A 259 3.69 -8.04 1.66
N GLU A 260 4.60 -8.02 0.69
CA GLU A 260 5.66 -9.03 0.56
C GLU A 260 6.57 -9.06 1.79
N MET A 261 6.94 -7.89 2.31
CA MET A 261 7.72 -7.79 3.55
C MET A 261 6.94 -8.40 4.72
N HIS A 262 5.64 -8.11 4.82
CA HIS A 262 4.76 -8.69 5.83
C HIS A 262 4.64 -10.22 5.69
N GLN A 263 4.50 -10.73 4.47
CA GLN A 263 4.49 -12.17 4.17
C GLN A 263 5.76 -12.86 4.63
N ARG A 264 6.92 -12.24 4.41
CA ARG A 264 8.20 -12.80 4.86
C ARG A 264 8.38 -12.73 6.38
N MET A 265 7.98 -11.64 7.02
CA MET A 265 8.19 -11.46 8.47
C MET A 265 7.24 -12.31 9.33
N TRP A 266 5.99 -12.45 8.90
CA TRP A 266 4.94 -13.10 9.69
C TRP A 266 4.51 -14.45 9.14
N HIS A 267 5.17 -14.94 8.09
CA HIS A 267 4.77 -16.16 7.38
C HIS A 267 3.30 -16.13 6.94
N LEU A 268 2.81 -14.95 6.51
CA LEU A 268 1.51 -14.83 5.87
C LEU A 268 1.58 -15.58 4.54
N ARG A 269 0.85 -16.68 4.44
CA ARG A 269 0.83 -17.56 3.28
C ARG A 269 -0.15 -17.04 2.24
N GLU A 270 -1.33 -16.62 2.68
CA GLU A 270 -2.41 -16.20 1.78
C GLU A 270 -3.19 -15.02 2.35
N CYS A 271 -3.60 -14.11 1.46
CA CYS A 271 -4.41 -12.94 1.77
C CYS A 271 -5.51 -12.87 0.71
N THR A 272 -6.75 -13.15 1.11
CA THR A 272 -7.91 -13.22 0.21
C THR A 272 -8.97 -12.24 0.65
N ALA A 273 -9.37 -11.34 -0.23
CA ALA A 273 -10.57 -10.52 -0.06
C ALA A 273 -11.78 -11.40 -0.43
N VAL A 274 -12.49 -11.90 0.58
CA VAL A 274 -13.65 -12.80 0.41
C VAL A 274 -14.87 -12.01 -0.06
N SER A 275 -15.00 -10.77 0.42
CA SER A 275 -15.99 -9.79 -0.05
C SER A 275 -15.37 -8.39 -0.03
N GLU A 276 -16.12 -7.37 -0.46
CA GLU A 276 -15.68 -5.97 -0.38
C GLU A 276 -15.38 -5.52 1.07
N ASN A 277 -15.96 -6.22 2.05
CA ASN A 277 -15.88 -5.88 3.46
C ASN A 277 -15.17 -6.94 4.31
N GLU A 278 -14.71 -8.06 3.73
CA GLU A 278 -14.05 -9.13 4.47
C GLU A 278 -12.67 -9.44 3.90
N LEU A 279 -11.66 -9.32 4.75
CA LEU A 279 -10.29 -9.70 4.44
C LEU A 279 -9.89 -10.92 5.28
N ARG A 280 -9.58 -12.02 4.62
CA ARG A 280 -9.11 -13.25 5.26
C ARG A 280 -7.61 -13.39 5.09
N LEU A 281 -6.92 -13.59 6.20
CA LEU A 281 -5.47 -13.69 6.32
C LEU A 281 -5.11 -15.06 6.87
N LEU A 282 -4.26 -15.80 6.16
CA LEU A 282 -3.82 -17.14 6.53
C LEU A 282 -2.33 -17.11 6.83
N TYR A 283 -1.97 -17.41 8.08
CA TYR A 283 -0.61 -17.45 8.57
C TYR A 283 -0.20 -18.87 8.92
N ASP A 284 1.02 -19.24 8.57
CA ASP A 284 1.65 -20.47 9.08
C ASP A 284 2.57 -20.10 10.26
N CYS A 285 2.18 -20.46 11.48
CA CYS A 285 2.92 -20.16 12.70
C CYS A 285 3.78 -21.37 13.12
N PHE A 286 5.10 -21.25 12.92
CA PHE A 286 6.08 -22.29 13.25
C PHE A 286 6.76 -22.10 14.63
N ARG A 287 6.33 -21.11 15.41
CA ARG A 287 6.96 -20.76 16.70
C ARG A 287 6.41 -21.53 17.90
N ALA A 288 5.26 -22.16 17.77
CA ALA A 288 4.70 -23.04 18.80
C ALA A 288 5.37 -24.42 18.78
N ALA A 289 5.28 -25.18 19.88
CA ALA A 289 5.83 -26.54 19.97
C ALA A 289 5.28 -27.48 18.87
N GLN A 290 4.10 -27.15 18.33
CA GLN A 290 3.51 -27.77 17.15
C GLN A 290 3.18 -26.69 16.11
N PRO A 291 3.33 -26.96 14.80
CA PRO A 291 2.96 -26.00 13.77
C PRO A 291 1.45 -25.75 13.80
N VAL A 292 1.07 -24.48 13.77
CA VAL A 292 -0.33 -24.05 13.80
C VAL A 292 -0.60 -23.14 12.61
N ARG A 293 -1.75 -23.31 11.97
CA ARG A 293 -2.27 -22.42 10.95
C ARG A 293 -3.29 -21.47 11.58
N LEU A 294 -3.04 -20.18 11.42
CA LEU A 294 -3.87 -19.13 11.97
C LEU A 294 -4.65 -18.45 10.85
N VAL A 295 -5.98 -18.51 10.93
CA VAL A 295 -6.90 -17.86 9.99
C VAL A 295 -7.57 -16.69 10.69
N ILE A 296 -7.33 -15.47 10.19
CA ILE A 296 -7.90 -14.24 10.73
C ILE A 296 -8.82 -13.65 9.66
N SER A 297 -10.12 -13.55 9.95
CA SER A 297 -11.11 -12.86 9.14
C SER A 297 -11.38 -11.48 9.74
N LEU A 298 -10.98 -10.42 9.03
CA LEU A 298 -11.24 -9.03 9.39
C LEU A 298 -12.48 -8.55 8.62
N VAL A 299 -13.55 -8.23 9.35
CA VAL A 299 -14.79 -7.71 8.76
C VAL A 299 -14.87 -6.21 9.00
N PHE A 300 -15.12 -5.44 7.94
CA PHE A 300 -15.18 -3.99 7.97
C PHE A 300 -16.62 -3.49 7.76
N VAL A 301 -16.95 -2.36 8.39
CA VAL A 301 -18.20 -1.64 8.12
C VAL A 301 -18.11 -1.04 6.70
N PRO A 302 -19.07 -1.33 5.81
CA PRO A 302 -19.07 -0.80 4.45
C PRO A 302 -18.92 0.73 4.44
N ALA A 303 -18.11 1.25 3.50
CA ALA A 303 -17.80 2.67 3.30
C ALA A 303 -17.05 3.40 4.45
N GLN A 304 -17.04 2.88 5.68
CA GLN A 304 -16.43 3.57 6.82
C GLN A 304 -14.97 3.16 7.10
N GLN A 305 -14.47 2.11 6.46
CA GLN A 305 -13.13 1.54 6.71
C GLN A 305 -12.86 1.28 8.21
N ARG A 306 -13.92 0.98 8.97
CA ARG A 306 -13.87 0.67 10.40
C ARG A 306 -14.02 -0.82 10.60
N LEU A 307 -13.19 -1.40 11.45
CA LEU A 307 -13.27 -2.80 11.82
C LEU A 307 -14.57 -3.04 12.60
N ALA A 308 -15.40 -3.95 12.11
CA ALA A 308 -16.68 -4.32 12.70
C ALA A 308 -16.53 -5.55 13.60
N SER A 309 -15.84 -6.58 13.10
CA SER A 309 -15.53 -7.79 13.85
C SER A 309 -14.23 -8.41 13.36
N VAL A 310 -13.63 -9.22 14.23
CA VAL A 310 -12.46 -10.03 13.93
C VAL A 310 -12.77 -11.45 14.36
N ASP A 311 -12.81 -12.36 13.39
CA ASP A 311 -12.98 -13.78 13.65
C ASP A 311 -11.61 -14.46 13.52
N VAL A 312 -11.27 -15.29 14.49
CA VAL A 312 -9.97 -15.96 14.57
C VAL A 312 -10.19 -17.45 14.73
N ALA A 313 -9.66 -18.22 13.78
CA ALA A 313 -9.63 -19.67 13.85
C ALA A 313 -8.17 -20.14 13.92
N VAL A 314 -7.88 -20.99 14.90
CA VAL A 314 -6.54 -21.53 15.16
C VAL A 314 -6.57 -23.02 14.85
N ILE A 315 -5.92 -23.44 13.78
CA ILE A 315 -5.98 -24.83 13.30
C ILE A 315 -4.63 -25.50 13.57
N ARG A 316 -4.62 -26.56 14.37
CA ARG A 316 -3.40 -27.33 14.63
C ARG A 316 -3.07 -28.22 13.43
N LEU A 317 -1.82 -28.17 12.97
CA LEU A 317 -1.35 -28.99 11.85
C LEU A 317 -0.70 -30.29 12.37
N THR A 318 -1.06 -31.41 11.77
CA THR A 318 -0.35 -32.68 11.95
C THR A 318 1.05 -32.62 11.32
N LEU A 319 1.94 -33.54 11.70
CA LEU A 319 3.30 -33.68 11.13
C LEU A 319 3.29 -33.84 9.60
N ASP A 320 2.19 -34.37 9.04
CA ASP A 320 2.00 -34.56 7.60
C ASP A 320 1.44 -33.31 6.89
N GLY A 321 1.20 -32.22 7.64
CA GLY A 321 0.67 -30.95 7.13
C GLY A 321 -0.86 -30.92 6.94
N SER A 322 -1.56 -32.00 7.30
CA SER A 322 -3.03 -32.08 7.34
C SER A 322 -3.61 -31.36 8.56
N GLU A 323 -4.74 -30.67 8.36
CA GLU A 323 -5.49 -29.93 9.38
C GLU A 323 -6.14 -30.93 10.37
N ALA A 324 -5.76 -30.84 11.65
CA ALA A 324 -6.08 -31.86 12.65
C ALA A 324 -7.31 -31.48 13.49
N GLU A 325 -7.28 -30.29 14.08
CA GLU A 325 -8.26 -29.85 15.07
C GLU A 325 -8.28 -28.33 15.14
N GLU A 326 -9.48 -27.74 15.21
CA GLU A 326 -9.68 -26.31 15.46
C GLU A 326 -9.61 -26.07 16.97
N LEU A 327 -8.64 -25.27 17.39
CA LEU A 327 -8.42 -24.90 18.77
C LEU A 327 -9.25 -23.66 19.08
N GLU A 328 -10.23 -23.81 19.97
CA GLU A 328 -11.00 -22.69 20.48
C GLU A 328 -10.10 -21.88 21.44
N VAL A 329 -9.65 -20.72 20.98
CA VAL A 329 -8.83 -19.80 21.79
C VAL A 329 -9.71 -18.60 22.15
N ASP A 330 -9.95 -18.41 23.43
CA ASP A 330 -10.65 -17.23 23.93
C ASP A 330 -9.69 -16.03 23.99
N PHE A 331 -9.95 -15.02 23.17
CA PHE A 331 -9.19 -13.77 23.11
C PHE A 331 -9.74 -12.69 24.07
N GLY A 332 -10.88 -12.95 24.72
CA GLY A 332 -11.50 -12.11 25.75
C GLY A 332 -11.87 -10.69 25.32
N ASP A 333 -12.25 -9.87 26.31
CA ASP A 333 -12.65 -8.46 26.14
C ASP A 333 -11.54 -7.56 25.57
N ASN A 334 -10.29 -8.02 25.61
CA ASN A 334 -9.13 -7.28 25.12
C ASN A 334 -9.17 -7.08 23.61
N LEU A 335 -9.69 -8.06 22.85
CA LEU A 335 -9.85 -7.92 21.40
C LEU A 335 -10.98 -6.94 21.07
N GLY A 336 -12.12 -7.03 21.78
CA GLY A 336 -13.25 -6.12 21.65
C GLY A 336 -12.86 -4.65 21.85
N ALA A 337 -12.09 -4.37 22.90
CA ALA A 337 -11.59 -3.01 23.18
C ALA A 337 -10.68 -2.45 22.06
N LYS A 338 -9.98 -3.29 21.28
CA LYS A 338 -9.18 -2.85 20.13
C LYS A 338 -9.99 -2.69 18.86
N ILE A 339 -11.06 -3.47 18.70
CA ILE A 339 -12.03 -3.31 17.62
C ILE A 339 -12.74 -1.95 17.77
N ASP A 340 -13.16 -1.58 18.97
CA ASP A 340 -13.83 -0.30 19.24
C ASP A 340 -12.96 0.93 18.91
N VAL A 341 -11.64 0.80 19.10
CA VAL A 341 -10.66 1.87 18.79
C VAL A 341 -10.21 1.83 17.31
N ASN A 342 -10.66 0.85 16.54
CA ASN A 342 -10.26 0.59 15.15
C ASN A 342 -8.73 0.38 14.99
N ASP A 343 -8.08 -0.23 15.99
CA ASP A 343 -6.64 -0.51 15.96
C ASP A 343 -6.38 -1.97 15.53
N VAL A 344 -6.40 -2.20 14.22
CA VAL A 344 -6.16 -3.51 13.60
C VAL A 344 -4.79 -4.08 14.00
N ARG A 345 -3.78 -3.22 14.15
CA ARG A 345 -2.42 -3.66 14.48
C ARG A 345 -2.35 -4.17 15.92
N ALA A 346 -2.95 -3.45 16.86
CA ALA A 346 -3.03 -3.91 18.24
C ALA A 346 -3.83 -5.22 18.35
N ALA A 347 -4.93 -5.35 17.61
CA ALA A 347 -5.71 -6.59 17.56
C ALA A 347 -4.87 -7.79 17.08
N LEU A 348 -4.14 -7.65 15.97
CA LEU A 348 -3.24 -8.70 15.45
C LEU A 348 -2.14 -9.07 16.44
N ASN A 349 -1.53 -8.09 17.11
CA ASN A 349 -0.49 -8.36 18.11
C ASN A 349 -1.01 -9.18 19.29
N ILE A 350 -2.22 -8.90 19.77
CA ILE A 350 -2.88 -9.67 20.84
C ILE A 350 -3.06 -11.12 20.37
N ILE A 351 -3.60 -11.32 19.16
CA ILE A 351 -3.81 -12.65 18.58
C ILE A 351 -2.48 -13.42 18.49
N PHE A 352 -1.42 -12.81 17.96
CA PHE A 352 -0.12 -13.46 17.86
C PHE A 352 0.50 -13.78 19.23
N SER A 353 0.32 -12.92 20.23
CA SER A 353 0.80 -13.22 21.59
C SER A 353 0.06 -14.38 22.23
N HIS A 354 -1.26 -14.48 22.03
CA HIS A 354 -2.07 -15.57 22.57
C HIS A 354 -1.75 -16.90 21.89
N VAL A 355 -1.54 -16.90 20.57
CA VAL A 355 -1.16 -18.11 19.82
C VAL A 355 0.25 -18.58 20.19
N GLN A 356 1.17 -17.66 20.53
CA GLN A 356 2.49 -18.03 21.05
C GLN A 356 2.40 -18.65 22.45
N LEU A 357 1.56 -18.10 23.33
CA LEU A 357 1.38 -18.61 24.69
C LEU A 357 0.61 -19.94 24.74
N ALA A 358 -0.37 -20.15 23.86
CA ALA A 358 -1.13 -21.40 23.78
C ALA A 358 -0.32 -22.56 23.14
N GLY A 359 0.85 -22.26 22.60
CA GLY A 359 1.76 -23.22 21.96
C GLY A 359 2.92 -23.70 22.84
N GLU A 360 3.08 -23.12 24.04
CA GLU A 360 3.90 -23.65 25.14
C GLU A 360 3.09 -24.66 25.96
#